data_AF-A0A2X3CQI0-F1
#
_entry.id   AF-A0A2X3CQI0-F1
#
_cell.length_a   1.000
_cell.length_b   1.000
_cell.length_c   1.000
_cell.angle_alpha   90.00
_cell.angle_beta   90.00
_cell.angle_gamma   90.00
#
_symmetry.space_group_name_H-M   'P 1'
#
loop_
_entity.id
_entity.type
_entity.pdbx_description
1 polymer ?
#
loop_
_entity_poly.entity_id
_entity_poly.type
_entity_poly.pdbx_seq_one_letter_code
_entity_poly.pdbx_strand_id
1 'polypeptide(L)'
;MVSPNAIIQKKNITLDELSALYWVNIFLGVFLFVVTIILSYEISSWMRLDRLSFLIQLTALVFIIMPHGQQYRALMQKELEFDILSKIESFSYLTGFCLTVIIGIITKNASCAVFGYLLTVSMRTVILSFVGRKYYHPTWKRSKLREIKKQLLFSFYLTLDRYIKLYQLLNNNTDSR
;
A
#
# COMPACT_ATOMS: atom_id res chain seq x y z
N MET A 1 -1.88 6.29 -1.40
CA MET A 1 -0.55 5.69 -1.62
C MET A 1 -0.01 6.25 -2.93
N VAL A 2 1.19 6.83 -2.95
CA VAL A 2 1.74 7.43 -4.18
C VAL A 2 1.84 6.32 -5.23
N SER A 3 1.12 6.46 -6.35
CA SER A 3 1.02 5.40 -7.34
C SER A 3 2.41 5.10 -7.93
N PRO A 4 2.80 3.81 -8.08
CA PRO A 4 4.07 3.40 -8.67
C PRO A 4 4.39 4.08 -10.02
N ASN A 5 3.35 4.48 -10.75
CA ASN A 5 3.44 5.17 -12.04
C ASN A 5 4.23 6.48 -12.02
N ALA A 6 4.26 7.22 -10.91
CA ALA A 6 5.06 8.45 -10.80
C ALA A 6 6.57 8.14 -10.75
N ILE A 7 6.94 6.97 -10.21
CA ILE A 7 8.32 6.47 -10.16
C ILE A 7 8.72 5.88 -11.53
N ILE A 8 7.78 5.24 -12.22
CA ILE A 8 8.02 4.58 -13.52
C ILE A 8 8.21 5.58 -14.67
N GLN A 9 7.62 6.79 -14.61
CA GLN A 9 7.74 7.79 -15.69
C GLN A 9 9.04 8.61 -15.69
N LYS A 10 9.83 8.62 -14.62
CA LYS A 10 11.09 9.40 -14.55
C LYS A 10 12.31 8.52 -14.86
N LYS A 11 12.96 8.79 -16.00
CA LYS A 11 14.16 8.08 -16.48
C LYS A 11 15.36 8.17 -15.52
N ASN A 12 15.45 9.22 -14.69
CA ASN A 12 16.45 9.41 -13.65
C ASN A 12 15.79 9.89 -12.35
N ILE A 13 15.54 8.97 -11.41
CA ILE A 13 15.14 9.31 -10.03
C ILE A 13 16.41 9.26 -9.20
N THR A 14 16.74 10.36 -8.53
CA THR A 14 17.90 10.40 -7.65
C THR A 14 17.60 9.60 -6.38
N LEU A 15 18.64 9.03 -5.75
CA LEU A 15 18.50 8.27 -4.49
C LEU A 15 17.81 9.10 -3.39
N ASP A 16 17.98 10.42 -3.45
CA ASP A 16 17.36 11.39 -2.53
C ASP A 16 15.86 11.55 -2.78
N GLU A 17 15.40 11.66 -4.04
CA GLU A 17 13.97 11.68 -4.38
C GLU A 17 13.28 10.38 -3.91
N LEU A 18 13.96 9.24 -4.05
CA LEU A 18 13.44 7.94 -3.64
C LEU A 18 13.30 7.83 -2.11
N SER A 19 14.28 8.31 -1.35
CA SER A 19 14.24 8.38 0.12
C SER A 19 13.13 9.33 0.60
N ALA A 20 12.97 10.46 -0.07
CA ALA A 20 11.95 11.44 0.23
C ALA A 20 10.52 10.89 0.02
N LEU A 21 10.30 10.17 -1.08
CA LEU A 21 9.06 9.44 -1.39
C LEU A 21 8.76 8.35 -0.36
N TYR A 22 9.78 7.63 0.10
CA TYR A 22 9.64 6.62 1.15
C TYR A 22 9.08 7.23 2.43
N TRP A 23 9.69 8.30 2.95
CA TRP A 23 9.23 8.96 4.17
C TRP A 23 7.81 9.49 4.06
N VAL A 24 7.43 10.06 2.91
CA VAL A 24 6.04 10.44 2.67
C VAL A 24 5.08 9.26 2.73
N ASN A 25 5.42 8.12 2.13
CA ASN A 25 4.58 6.93 2.21
C ASN A 25 4.50 6.39 3.64
N ILE A 26 5.56 6.48 4.42
CA ILE A 26 5.56 6.12 5.85
C ILE A 26 4.65 7.05 6.65
N PHE A 27 4.80 8.37 6.52
CA PHE A 27 3.94 9.33 7.22
C PHE A 27 2.47 9.20 6.81
N LEU A 28 2.20 9.01 5.51
CA LEU A 28 0.86 8.76 5.02
C LEU A 28 0.29 7.45 5.57
N GLY A 29 1.11 6.39 5.66
CA GLY A 29 0.73 5.13 6.27
C GLY A 29 0.36 5.27 7.74
N VAL A 30 1.18 6.00 8.53
CA VAL A 30 0.90 6.30 9.93
C VAL A 30 -0.38 7.13 10.08
N PHE A 31 -0.56 8.15 9.24
CA PHE A 31 -1.78 8.95 9.24
C PHE A 31 -3.03 8.10 8.97
N LEU A 32 -3.00 7.26 7.94
CA LEU A 32 -4.10 6.36 7.61
C LEU A 32 -4.36 5.33 8.71
N PHE A 33 -3.31 4.82 9.36
CA PHE A 33 -3.43 3.93 10.50
C PHE A 33 -4.21 4.59 11.66
N VAL A 34 -3.81 5.80 12.08
CA VAL A 34 -4.47 6.52 13.16
C VAL A 34 -5.92 6.84 12.82
N VAL A 35 -6.18 7.35 11.62
CA VAL A 35 -7.55 7.65 11.15
C VAL A 35 -8.41 6.39 11.14
N THR A 36 -7.87 5.27 10.65
CA THR A 36 -8.60 3.99 10.60
C THR A 36 -8.92 3.47 12.00
N ILE A 37 -8.02 3.62 12.98
CA ILE A 37 -8.29 3.26 14.37
C ILE A 37 -9.42 4.09 14.95
N ILE A 38 -9.40 5.42 14.76
CA ILE A 38 -10.45 6.30 15.27
C ILE A 38 -11.80 5.92 14.65
N LEU A 39 -11.84 5.76 13.32
CA LEU A 39 -13.05 5.34 12.60
C LEU A 39 -13.52 3.94 13.00
N SER A 40 -12.61 3.06 13.38
CA SER A 40 -12.95 1.71 13.84
C SER A 40 -13.95 1.72 15.00
N TYR A 41 -13.73 2.61 15.98
CA TYR A 41 -14.62 2.75 17.13
C TYR A 41 -16.01 3.26 16.71
N GLU A 42 -16.06 4.28 15.85
CA GLU A 42 -17.31 4.86 15.34
C GLU A 42 -18.11 3.85 14.49
N ILE A 43 -17.44 3.09 13.62
CA ILE A 43 -18.07 2.08 12.78
C ILE A 43 -18.64 0.95 13.66
N SER A 44 -17.87 0.51 14.65
CA SER A 44 -18.28 -0.57 15.55
C SER A 44 -19.47 -0.19 16.42
N SER A 45 -19.51 1.06 16.91
CA SER A 45 -20.62 1.57 17.71
C SER A 45 -21.90 1.68 16.87
N TRP A 46 -21.78 2.16 15.64
CA TRP A 46 -22.90 2.27 14.71
C TRP A 46 -23.48 0.91 14.31
N MET A 47 -22.60 -0.08 14.09
CA MET A 47 -22.99 -1.45 13.70
C MET A 47 -23.33 -2.35 14.90
N ARG A 48 -23.13 -1.90 16.14
CA ARG A 48 -23.35 -2.70 17.37
C ARG A 48 -22.61 -4.05 17.38
N LEU A 49 -21.38 -4.05 16.85
CA LEU A 49 -20.57 -5.25 16.64
C LEU A 49 -19.16 -5.03 17.20
N ASP A 50 -18.97 -5.23 18.50
CA ASP A 50 -17.70 -4.91 19.20
C ASP A 50 -16.48 -5.62 18.60
N ARG A 51 -16.67 -6.84 18.08
CA ARG A 51 -15.61 -7.60 17.42
C ARG A 51 -15.13 -6.97 16.11
N LEU A 52 -15.99 -6.20 15.44
CA LEU A 52 -15.64 -5.54 14.19
C LEU A 52 -14.55 -4.49 14.41
N SER A 53 -14.62 -3.76 15.53
CA SER A 53 -13.59 -2.79 15.90
C SER A 53 -12.19 -3.43 15.94
N PHE A 54 -12.07 -4.58 16.59
CA PHE A 54 -10.81 -5.29 16.70
C PHE A 54 -10.27 -5.74 15.33
N LEU A 55 -11.14 -6.22 14.44
CA LEU A 55 -10.72 -6.66 13.11
C LEU A 55 -10.26 -5.49 12.22
N ILE A 56 -10.94 -4.34 12.29
CA ILE A 56 -10.54 -3.13 11.57
C ILE A 56 -9.21 -2.59 12.12
N GLN A 57 -8.99 -2.63 13.44
CA GLN A 57 -7.72 -2.23 14.04
C GLN A 57 -6.57 -3.15 13.58
N LEU A 58 -6.80 -4.47 13.52
CA LEU A 58 -5.82 -5.42 13.00
C LEU A 58 -5.47 -5.15 11.53
N THR A 59 -6.47 -4.89 10.69
CA THR A 59 -6.21 -4.58 9.27
C THR A 59 -5.51 -3.23 9.09
N ALA A 60 -5.73 -2.27 10.00
CA ALA A 60 -5.04 -0.98 9.97
C ALA A 60 -3.50 -1.13 10.03
N LEU A 61 -2.98 -2.17 10.71
CA LEU A 61 -1.53 -2.44 10.79
C LEU A 61 -0.87 -2.56 9.41
N VAL A 62 -1.63 -2.96 8.38
CA VAL A 62 -1.16 -3.03 7.01
C VAL A 62 -0.70 -1.67 6.48
N PHE A 63 -1.30 -0.56 6.93
CA PHE A 63 -0.88 0.78 6.53
C PHE A 63 0.52 1.14 7.05
N ILE A 64 0.98 0.52 8.12
CA ILE A 64 2.35 0.68 8.63
C ILE A 64 3.29 -0.27 7.89
N ILE A 65 2.90 -1.53 7.73
CA ILE A 65 3.78 -2.58 7.19
C ILE A 65 4.01 -2.40 5.69
N MET A 66 2.93 -2.17 4.92
CA MET A 66 2.97 -2.22 3.47
C MET A 66 3.91 -1.20 2.81
N PRO A 67 3.98 0.09 3.23
CA PRO A 67 4.89 1.07 2.65
C PRO A 67 6.35 0.62 2.59
N HIS A 68 6.82 -0.15 3.58
CA HIS A 68 8.20 -0.64 3.63
C HIS A 68 8.54 -1.56 2.45
N GLY A 69 7.63 -2.44 2.05
CA GLY A 69 7.85 -3.35 0.91
C GLY A 69 7.61 -2.70 -0.44
N GLN A 70 6.73 -1.69 -0.49
CA GLN A 70 6.29 -1.06 -1.74
C GLN A 70 7.42 -0.34 -2.49
N GLN A 71 8.37 0.27 -1.78
CA GLN A 71 9.51 0.91 -2.43
C GLN A 71 10.39 -0.10 -3.16
N TYR A 72 10.72 -1.23 -2.53
CA TYR A 72 11.51 -2.29 -3.14
C TYR A 72 10.80 -2.92 -4.33
N ARG A 73 9.47 -3.13 -4.23
CA ARG A 73 8.65 -3.59 -5.35
C ARG A 73 8.73 -2.65 -6.54
N ALA A 74 8.56 -1.34 -6.32
CA ALA A 74 8.64 -0.35 -7.39
C ALA A 74 10.01 -0.33 -8.06
N LEU A 75 11.09 -0.50 -7.27
CA LEU A 75 12.44 -0.58 -7.79
C LEU A 75 12.66 -1.85 -8.63
N MET A 76 12.23 -3.02 -8.13
CA MET A 76 12.32 -4.28 -8.88
C MET A 76 11.53 -4.23 -10.19
N GLN A 77 10.34 -3.62 -10.19
CA GLN A 77 9.56 -3.41 -11.42
C GLN A 77 10.31 -2.51 -12.42
N LYS A 78 11.02 -1.50 -11.93
CA LYS A 78 11.83 -0.60 -12.76
C LYS A 78 13.03 -1.35 -13.38
N GLU A 79 13.67 -2.23 -12.62
CA GLU A 79 14.78 -3.08 -13.08
C GLU A 79 14.30 -4.30 -13.91
N LEU A 80 13.00 -4.39 -14.22
CA LEU A 80 12.37 -5.48 -14.99
C LEU A 80 12.48 -6.88 -14.32
N GLU A 81 12.65 -6.93 -13.00
CA GLU A 81 12.77 -8.14 -12.19
C GLU A 81 11.40 -8.78 -11.85
N PHE A 82 10.54 -8.91 -12.85
CA PHE A 82 9.16 -9.39 -12.66
C PHE A 82 9.08 -10.85 -12.22
N ASP A 83 10.05 -11.69 -12.61
CA ASP A 83 10.11 -13.10 -12.21
C ASP A 83 10.34 -13.24 -10.70
N ILE A 84 11.32 -12.50 -10.16
CA ILE A 84 11.58 -12.45 -8.71
C ILE A 84 10.35 -11.93 -7.97
N LEU A 85 9.75 -10.84 -8.45
CA LEU A 85 8.56 -10.28 -7.83
C LEU A 85 7.39 -11.27 -7.79
N SER A 86 7.16 -11.98 -8.89
CA SER A 86 6.08 -12.97 -9.00
C SER A 86 6.29 -14.14 -8.04
N LYS A 87 7.54 -14.61 -7.87
CA LYS A 87 7.88 -15.65 -6.89
C LYS A 87 7.61 -15.20 -5.47
N ILE A 88 8.03 -13.97 -5.11
CA ILE A 88 7.79 -13.41 -3.78
C ILE A 88 6.29 -13.28 -3.50
N GLU A 89 5.52 -12.76 -4.45
CA GLU A 89 4.07 -12.62 -4.31
C GLU A 89 3.38 -13.98 -4.17
N SER A 90 3.72 -14.94 -5.02
CA SER A 90 3.14 -16.29 -4.99
C SER A 90 3.42 -17.00 -3.67
N PHE A 91 4.66 -16.95 -3.17
CA PHE A 91 5.03 -17.54 -1.90
C PHE A 91 4.32 -16.87 -0.71
N SER A 92 4.17 -15.55 -0.74
CA SER A 92 3.47 -14.80 0.31
C SER A 92 1.97 -15.07 0.34
N TYR A 93 1.35 -15.28 -0.83
CA TYR A 93 -0.05 -15.70 -0.91
C TYR A 93 -0.25 -17.13 -0.44
N LEU A 94 0.65 -18.05 -0.83
CA LEU A 94 0.57 -19.43 -0.39
C LEU A 94 0.68 -19.55 1.13
N THR A 95 1.66 -18.89 1.74
CA THR A 95 1.85 -18.88 3.20
C THR A 95 0.66 -18.29 3.95
N GLY A 96 0.12 -17.15 3.50
CA GLY A 96 -1.07 -16.56 4.12
C GLY A 96 -2.34 -17.37 3.89
N PHE A 97 -2.50 -18.01 2.73
CA PHE A 97 -3.60 -18.93 2.46
C PHE A 97 -3.55 -20.14 3.40
N CYS A 98 -2.39 -20.80 3.54
CA CYS A 98 -2.22 -21.90 4.48
C CYS A 98 -2.58 -21.49 5.91
N LEU A 99 -2.09 -20.31 6.37
CA LEU A 99 -2.45 -19.81 7.70
C LEU A 99 -3.97 -19.54 7.82
N THR A 100 -4.58 -18.96 6.80
CA THR A 100 -6.03 -18.70 6.77
C THR A 100 -6.82 -19.99 6.98
N VAL A 101 -6.46 -21.05 6.26
CA VAL A 101 -7.13 -22.35 6.36
C VAL A 101 -6.92 -22.96 7.74
N ILE A 102 -5.68 -22.97 8.25
CA ILE A 102 -5.37 -23.52 9.58
C ILE A 102 -6.17 -22.78 10.68
N ILE A 103 -6.14 -21.45 10.69
CA ILE A 103 -6.88 -20.65 11.68
C ILE A 103 -8.39 -20.82 11.48
N GLY A 104 -8.86 -20.91 10.24
CA GLY A 104 -10.26 -21.11 9.90
C GLY A 104 -10.82 -22.41 10.48
N ILE A 105 -10.06 -23.50 10.40
CA ILE A 105 -10.45 -24.80 10.98
C ILE A 105 -10.51 -24.74 12.51
N ILE A 106 -9.54 -24.07 13.15
CA ILE A 106 -9.45 -23.99 14.62
C ILE A 106 -10.52 -23.06 15.21
N THR A 107 -10.58 -21.83 14.70
CA THR A 107 -11.40 -20.76 15.31
C THR A 107 -12.84 -20.72 14.80
N LYS A 108 -13.11 -21.35 13.64
CA LYS A 108 -14.42 -21.32 12.95
C LYS A 108 -15.00 -19.91 12.82
N ASN A 109 -14.13 -18.92 12.59
CA ASN A 109 -14.53 -17.52 12.57
C ASN A 109 -13.93 -16.74 11.40
N ALA A 110 -14.63 -15.70 10.95
CA ALA A 110 -14.20 -14.82 9.86
C ALA A 110 -12.89 -14.07 10.14
N SER A 111 -12.43 -14.02 11.41
CA SER A 111 -11.13 -13.45 11.76
C SER A 111 -9.95 -14.16 11.10
N CYS A 112 -10.10 -15.43 10.66
CA CYS A 112 -9.04 -16.16 9.98
C CYS A 112 -8.54 -15.45 8.71
N ALA A 113 -9.43 -14.82 7.95
CA ALA A 113 -9.09 -14.09 6.73
C ALA A 113 -8.22 -12.86 7.04
N VAL A 114 -8.50 -12.15 8.14
CA VAL A 114 -7.71 -10.99 8.57
C VAL A 114 -6.30 -11.41 8.97
N PHE A 115 -6.15 -12.49 9.74
CA PHE A 115 -4.84 -13.01 10.12
C PHE A 115 -4.04 -13.52 8.93
N GLY A 116 -4.67 -14.24 8.01
CA GLY A 116 -4.04 -14.68 6.77
C GLY A 116 -3.58 -13.52 5.90
N TYR A 117 -4.42 -12.51 5.72
CA TYR A 117 -4.07 -11.28 5.01
C TYR A 117 -2.88 -10.56 5.65
N LEU A 118 -2.90 -10.41 6.97
CA LEU A 118 -1.81 -9.77 7.72
C LEU A 118 -0.49 -10.55 7.55
N LEU A 119 -0.54 -11.88 7.59
CA LEU A 119 0.63 -12.72 7.32
C LEU A 119 1.13 -12.53 5.89
N THR A 120 0.26 -12.57 4.88
CA THR A 120 0.65 -12.35 3.47
C THR A 120 1.36 -11.00 3.31
N VAL A 121 0.77 -9.92 3.85
CA VAL A 121 1.38 -8.58 3.75
C VAL A 121 2.73 -8.54 4.45
N SER A 122 2.83 -9.13 5.65
CA SER A 122 4.06 -9.13 6.44
C SER A 122 5.15 -9.96 5.75
N MET A 123 4.86 -11.19 5.34
CA MET A 123 5.79 -12.06 4.63
C MET A 123 6.29 -11.41 3.35
N ARG A 124 5.38 -10.87 2.54
CA ARG A 124 5.75 -10.16 1.31
C ARG A 124 6.68 -8.98 1.60
N THR A 125 6.35 -8.19 2.61
CA THR A 125 7.14 -7.02 3.00
C THR A 125 8.54 -7.41 3.48
N VAL A 126 8.65 -8.46 4.31
CA VAL A 126 9.92 -8.97 4.82
C VAL A 126 10.79 -9.49 3.69
N ILE A 127 10.23 -10.33 2.80
CA ILE A 127 10.98 -10.91 1.69
C ILE A 127 11.39 -9.82 0.70
N LEU A 128 10.49 -8.90 0.33
CA LEU A 128 10.83 -7.75 -0.52
C LEU A 128 11.93 -6.89 0.10
N SER A 129 11.88 -6.65 1.40
CA SER A 129 12.91 -5.86 2.09
C SER A 129 14.24 -6.62 2.15
N PHE A 130 14.21 -7.94 2.32
CA PHE A 130 15.42 -8.75 2.36
C PHE A 130 16.09 -8.85 0.99
N VAL A 131 15.33 -9.21 -0.06
CA VAL A 131 15.85 -9.34 -1.44
C VAL A 131 16.13 -7.97 -2.06
N GLY A 132 15.26 -6.99 -1.81
CA GLY A 132 15.36 -5.62 -2.31
C GLY A 132 16.57 -4.85 -1.80
N ARG A 133 17.15 -5.25 -0.66
CA ARG A 133 18.42 -4.67 -0.15
C ARG A 133 19.59 -4.84 -1.12
N LYS A 134 19.56 -5.81 -2.02
CA LYS A 134 20.57 -5.96 -3.09
C LYS A 134 20.56 -4.80 -4.08
N TYR A 135 19.41 -4.15 -4.27
CA TYR A 135 19.22 -3.11 -5.29
C TYR A 135 19.31 -1.68 -4.71
N TYR A 136 18.92 -1.46 -3.44
CA TYR A 136 18.97 -0.14 -2.82
C TYR A 136 19.02 -0.19 -1.28
N HIS A 137 19.79 0.73 -0.69
CA HIS A 137 19.78 1.03 0.74
C HIS A 137 19.24 2.45 0.99
N PRO A 138 18.16 2.62 1.76
CA PRO A 138 17.65 3.94 2.10
C PRO A 138 18.66 4.70 2.96
N THR A 139 19.29 5.72 2.38
CA THR A 139 20.13 6.70 3.10
C THR A 139 19.30 7.96 3.33
N TRP A 140 19.32 8.47 4.57
CA TRP A 140 18.59 9.67 4.96
C TRP A 140 19.38 10.92 4.56
N LYS A 141 18.89 11.68 3.58
CA LYS A 141 19.39 13.03 3.27
C LYS A 141 18.23 14.02 3.25
N ARG A 142 18.29 15.01 4.15
CA ARG A 142 17.24 16.01 4.45
C ARG A 142 16.93 17.00 3.31
N SER A 143 17.67 16.98 2.20
CA SER A 143 17.90 18.21 1.42
C SER A 143 16.76 18.67 0.51
N LYS A 144 15.69 17.89 0.26
CA LYS A 144 14.66 18.31 -0.72
C LYS A 144 13.19 17.96 -0.40
N LEU A 145 12.70 18.39 0.76
CA LEU A 145 11.25 18.45 1.07
C LEU A 145 10.40 19.20 0.01
N ARG A 146 11.01 20.12 -0.75
CA ARG A 146 10.35 20.93 -1.79
C ARG A 146 10.05 20.17 -3.09
N GLU A 147 10.84 19.16 -3.44
CA GLU A 147 10.58 18.32 -4.63
C GLU A 147 9.43 17.33 -4.39
N ILE A 148 9.31 16.83 -3.16
CA ILE A 148 8.21 15.98 -2.70
C ILE A 148 6.84 16.66 -2.89
N LYS A 149 6.73 17.95 -2.50
CA LYS A 149 5.49 18.72 -2.64
C LYS A 149 5.02 18.76 -4.09
N LYS A 150 5.95 18.90 -5.04
CA LYS A 150 5.64 18.90 -6.48
C LYS A 150 5.14 17.52 -6.96
N GLN A 151 5.73 16.42 -6.49
CA GLN A 151 5.26 15.06 -6.82
C GLN A 151 3.90 14.70 -6.21
N LEU A 152 3.64 15.14 -4.98
CA LEU A 152 2.33 15.00 -4.35
C LEU A 152 1.27 15.81 -5.08
N LEU A 153 1.57 17.08 -5.43
CA LEU A 153 0.66 17.91 -6.22
C LEU A 153 0.37 17.28 -7.59
N PHE A 154 1.39 16.72 -8.25
CA PHE A 154 1.24 16.03 -9.52
C PHE A 154 0.37 14.77 -9.41
N SER A 155 0.56 13.96 -8.36
CA SER A 155 -0.26 12.78 -8.11
C SER A 155 -1.72 13.16 -7.83
N PHE A 156 -1.95 14.23 -7.05
CA PHE A 156 -3.29 14.76 -6.80
C PHE A 156 -3.94 15.27 -8.08
N TYR A 157 -3.20 16.02 -8.90
CA TYR A 157 -3.65 16.53 -10.20
C TYR A 157 -4.06 15.41 -11.17
N LEU A 158 -3.24 14.36 -11.31
CA LEU A 158 -3.57 13.21 -12.17
C LEU A 158 -4.84 12.48 -11.73
N THR A 159 -5.05 12.37 -10.41
CA THR A 159 -6.22 11.68 -9.88
C THR A 159 -7.47 12.51 -10.12
N LEU A 160 -7.40 13.84 -9.89
CA LEU A 160 -8.46 14.79 -10.21
C LEU A 160 -8.82 14.80 -11.70
N ASP A 161 -7.82 14.85 -12.58
CA ASP A 161 -8.05 14.87 -14.03
C ASP A 161 -8.80 13.60 -14.51
N ARG A 162 -8.52 12.44 -13.90
CA ARG A 162 -9.28 11.21 -14.16
C ARG A 162 -10.74 11.28 -13.71
N TYR A 163 -11.01 11.86 -12.55
CA TYR A 163 -12.39 12.06 -12.08
C TYR A 163 -13.16 13.04 -12.97
N ILE A 164 -12.53 14.14 -13.38
CA ILE A 164 -13.13 15.14 -14.27
C ILE A 164 -13.48 14.49 -15.62
N LYS A 165 -12.55 13.74 -16.22
CA LYS A 165 -12.79 13.02 -17.47
C LYS A 165 -13.88 11.97 -17.34
N LEU A 166 -13.94 11.24 -16.23
CA LEU A 166 -15.02 10.27 -15.97
C LEU A 166 -16.38 10.97 -15.91
N TYR A 167 -16.47 12.09 -15.21
CA TYR A 167 -17.69 12.89 -15.13
C TYR A 167 -18.12 13.41 -16.51
N GLN A 168 -17.17 13.92 -17.30
CA GLN A 168 -17.42 14.34 -18.68
C GLN A 168 -17.88 13.20 -19.59
N LEU A 169 -17.29 12.01 -19.46
CA LEU A 169 -17.70 10.82 -20.22
C LEU A 169 -19.10 10.35 -19.86
N LEU A 170 -19.47 10.41 -18.58
CA LEU A 170 -20.83 10.09 -18.13
C LEU A 170 -21.84 11.11 -18.65
N ASN A 171 -21.51 12.40 -18.61
CA ASN A 171 -22.39 13.47 -19.06
C ASN A 171 -22.54 13.54 -20.60
N ASN A 172 -21.47 13.29 -21.35
CA ASN A 172 -21.55 13.27 -22.82
C ASN A 172 -22.29 12.04 -23.38
N ASN A 173 -22.33 10.91 -22.65
CA ASN A 173 -23.12 9.74 -23.06
C ASN A 173 -24.63 9.90 -22.76
N THR A 174 -25.01 10.84 -21.89
CA THR A 174 -26.42 11.13 -21.60
C THR A 174 -27.05 12.12 -22.57
N ASP A 175 -26.26 12.99 -23.23
CA ASP A 175 -26.75 13.91 -24.27
C ASP A 175 -26.89 13.27 -25.67
N SER A 176 -26.41 12.03 -25.84
CA SER A 176 -26.47 11.28 -27.11
C SER A 176 -27.57 10.22 -27.17
N ARG A 177 -28.59 10.30 -26.30
CA ARG A 177 -29.80 9.45 -26.30
C ARG A 177 -31.05 10.31 -26.35
#